data_AF-A0A381VF46-F1
#
_entry.id   AF-A0A381VF46-F1
#
_cell.length_a   1.000
_cell.length_b   1.000
_cell.length_c   1.000
_cell.angle_alpha   90.00
_cell.angle_beta   90.00
_cell.angle_gamma   90.00
#
_symmetry.space_group_name_H-M   'P 1'
#
loop_
_entity.id
_entity.type
_entity.pdbx_description
1 polymer ?
#
loop_
_entity_poly.entity_id
_entity_poly.type
_entity_poly.pdbx_seq_one_letter_code
_entity_poly.pdbx_strand_id
1 'polypeptide(L)'
;MFNNIFQAKFSLKAILLLSSIILFSCEDDAKDGPINGTFQLSKKSQDCDGYEEIEYMTINNTTITFIAYMNDACNTDNDSDAEDCYDASSETFPRDGDVLTGADGETITLSLSGKELTITIAWDGESDTVYYDHISDDIKTYTPICSWSEANY
;
A
#
# COMPACT_ATOMS: atom_id res chain seq x y z
N MET A 1 19.48 69.04 11.75
CA MET A 1 18.50 68.17 12.43
C MET A 1 18.60 66.79 11.78
N PHE A 2 19.35 65.86 12.38
CA PHE A 2 19.34 64.45 11.99
C PHE A 2 18.71 63.67 13.13
N ASN A 3 17.58 63.03 12.83
CA ASN A 3 16.74 62.36 13.81
C ASN A 3 17.21 60.90 13.97
N ASN A 4 17.50 60.59 15.22
CA ASN A 4 17.71 59.31 15.90
C ASN A 4 17.62 57.99 15.12
N ILE A 5 18.74 57.28 15.15
CA ILE A 5 18.86 55.82 14.98
C ILE A 5 18.08 55.15 16.11
N PHE A 6 17.05 54.38 15.77
CA PHE A 6 16.31 53.56 16.72
C PHE A 6 17.15 52.30 17.06
N GLN A 7 17.94 52.35 18.14
CA GLN A 7 18.53 51.15 18.71
C GLN A 7 17.47 50.42 19.53
N ALA A 8 16.84 49.41 18.93
CA ALA A 8 16.03 48.46 19.67
C ALA A 8 16.95 47.63 20.59
N LYS A 9 16.90 47.90 21.90
CA LYS A 9 17.58 47.07 22.92
C LYS A 9 16.81 45.76 23.08
N PHE A 10 17.09 44.79 22.21
CA PHE A 10 16.60 43.44 22.42
C PHE A 10 17.34 42.82 23.60
N SER A 11 16.61 42.54 24.67
CA SER A 11 17.10 41.79 25.82
C SER A 11 17.59 40.42 25.37
N LEU A 12 18.75 39.97 25.86
CA LEU A 12 19.28 38.62 25.59
C LEU A 12 18.27 37.52 25.94
N LYS A 13 17.36 37.78 26.91
CA LYS A 13 16.23 36.90 27.24
C LYS A 13 15.18 36.83 26.14
N ALA A 14 14.95 37.91 25.39
CA ALA A 14 14.01 37.95 24.27
C ALA A 14 14.55 37.19 23.04
N ILE A 15 15.87 37.22 22.82
CA ILE A 15 16.53 36.45 21.77
C ILE A 15 16.48 34.95 22.09
N LEU A 16 16.73 34.56 23.34
CA LEU A 16 16.63 33.16 23.79
C LEU A 16 15.20 32.60 23.68
N LEU A 17 14.17 33.42 23.95
CA LEU A 17 12.77 33.05 23.76
C LEU A 17 12.37 32.89 22.29
N LEU A 18 12.93 33.70 21.37
CA LEU A 18 12.70 33.53 19.93
C LEU A 18 13.37 32.27 19.37
N SER A 19 14.54 31.87 19.87
CA SER A 19 15.20 30.62 19.45
C SER A 19 14.47 29.35 19.87
N SER A 20 13.62 29.41 20.92
CA SER A 20 12.80 28.26 21.36
C SER A 20 11.56 28.02 20.48
N ILE A 21 11.14 29.02 19.69
CA ILE A 21 9.93 28.94 18.86
C ILE A 21 10.22 28.30 17.49
N ILE A 22 11.49 28.21 17.08
CA ILE A 22 11.89 27.67 15.76
C ILE A 22 12.08 26.14 15.80
N LEU A 23 11.98 25.50 16.97
CA LEU A 23 12.13 24.04 17.12
C LEU A 23 10.82 23.25 16.93
N PHE A 24 9.70 23.91 16.63
CA PHE A 24 8.40 23.27 16.35
C PHE A 24 7.85 23.60 14.96
N SER A 25 8.72 23.81 13.96
CA SER A 25 8.30 23.94 12.56
C SER A 25 9.02 22.96 11.64
N CYS A 26 9.22 21.75 12.14
CA CYS A 26 9.27 20.52 11.35
C CYS A 26 8.20 19.57 11.89
N GLU A 27 6.94 20.02 11.99
CA GLU A 27 5.84 19.09 11.73
C GLU A 27 5.79 19.03 10.21
N ASP A 28 6.70 18.23 9.66
CA ASP A 28 6.69 17.87 8.26
C ASP A 28 5.45 16.99 8.10
N ASP A 29 4.30 17.62 7.89
CA ASP A 29 3.15 17.01 7.21
C ASP A 29 3.53 16.74 5.73
N ALA A 30 4.75 16.28 5.48
CA ALA A 30 4.97 15.41 4.35
C ALA A 30 4.05 14.23 4.65
N LYS A 31 2.90 14.18 3.98
CA LYS A 31 2.27 12.90 3.70
C LYS A 31 3.43 11.98 3.32
N ASP A 32 3.69 10.96 4.13
CA ASP A 32 4.55 9.86 3.73
C ASP A 32 4.21 9.58 2.28
N GLY A 33 5.23 9.50 1.41
CA GLY A 33 5.03 9.41 -0.03
C GLY A 33 4.02 8.31 -0.39
N PRO A 34 3.49 8.32 -1.64
CA PRO A 34 2.44 7.38 -2.03
C PRO A 34 2.75 5.96 -1.57
N ILE A 35 1.77 5.29 -0.95
CA ILE A 35 1.93 3.91 -0.50
C ILE A 35 2.40 3.05 -1.68
N ASN A 36 3.56 2.45 -1.51
CA ASN A 36 4.22 1.56 -2.46
C ASN A 36 4.76 0.35 -1.70
N GLY A 37 5.00 -0.73 -2.43
CA GLY A 37 5.68 -1.89 -1.89
C GLY A 37 5.01 -3.18 -2.29
N THR A 38 5.35 -4.21 -1.54
CA THR A 38 4.91 -5.58 -1.70
C THR A 38 4.09 -6.00 -0.49
N PHE A 39 2.94 -6.58 -0.75
CA PHE A 39 1.96 -7.00 0.24
C PHE A 39 1.50 -8.43 -0.05
N GLN A 40 1.07 -9.15 0.98
CA GLN A 40 0.46 -10.49 0.86
C GLN A 40 -0.94 -10.46 1.44
N LEU A 41 -1.88 -11.15 0.81
CA LEU A 41 -3.25 -11.22 1.28
C LEU A 41 -3.29 -11.70 2.74
N SER A 42 -3.95 -10.93 3.59
CA SER A 42 -4.01 -11.23 5.01
C SER A 42 -5.05 -12.32 5.28
N LYS A 43 -4.78 -13.16 6.28
CA LYS A 43 -5.74 -14.18 6.76
C LYS A 43 -7.10 -13.62 7.18
N LYS A 44 -7.17 -12.31 7.45
CA LYS A 44 -8.43 -11.60 7.76
C LYS A 44 -9.37 -11.49 6.56
N SER A 45 -8.83 -11.54 5.34
CA SER A 45 -9.56 -11.45 4.08
C SER A 45 -9.67 -12.79 3.34
N GLN A 46 -9.04 -13.85 3.85
CA GLN A 46 -9.14 -15.18 3.26
C GLN A 46 -10.47 -15.83 3.63
N ASP A 47 -11.20 -16.35 2.64
CA ASP A 47 -12.45 -17.10 2.85
C ASP A 47 -12.31 -18.55 2.36
N CYS A 48 -11.33 -19.24 2.94
CA CYS A 48 -10.84 -20.51 2.41
C CYS A 48 -10.91 -21.68 3.41
N ASP A 49 -11.91 -21.71 4.30
CA ASP A 49 -12.19 -22.84 5.20
C ASP A 49 -10.97 -23.41 5.96
N GLY A 50 -10.00 -22.56 6.29
CA GLY A 50 -8.77 -22.91 7.01
C GLY A 50 -7.57 -23.31 6.14
N TYR A 51 -7.73 -23.35 4.83
CA TYR A 51 -6.65 -23.42 3.86
C TYR A 51 -6.09 -22.03 3.56
N GLU A 52 -4.80 -21.98 3.21
CA GLU A 52 -4.09 -20.73 2.95
C GLU A 52 -4.22 -20.36 1.48
N GLU A 53 -4.88 -19.23 1.22
CA GLU A 53 -4.86 -18.56 -0.09
C GLU A 53 -3.55 -17.79 -0.24
N ILE A 54 -2.86 -17.98 -1.35
CA ILE A 54 -1.60 -17.29 -1.62
C ILE A 54 -1.84 -16.26 -2.72
N GLU A 55 -1.93 -15.02 -2.30
CA GLU A 55 -1.95 -13.86 -3.20
C GLU A 55 -0.95 -12.81 -2.71
N TYR A 56 -0.19 -12.27 -3.66
CA TYR A 56 0.68 -11.11 -3.47
C TYR A 56 0.19 -9.95 -4.32
N MET A 57 0.33 -8.75 -3.78
CA MET A 57 0.07 -7.52 -4.49
C MET A 57 1.30 -6.62 -4.43
N THR A 58 1.65 -6.01 -5.56
CA THR A 58 2.64 -4.93 -5.58
C THR A 58 1.98 -3.63 -6.01
N ILE A 59 2.27 -2.55 -5.28
CA ILE A 59 1.85 -1.19 -5.61
C ILE A 59 3.10 -0.41 -5.98
N ASN A 60 3.20 0.03 -7.23
CA ASN A 60 4.28 0.85 -7.74
C ASN A 60 3.72 2.11 -8.40
N ASN A 61 3.61 3.17 -7.61
CA ASN A 61 3.00 4.44 -7.94
C ASN A 61 1.57 4.23 -8.49
N THR A 62 1.36 4.32 -9.80
CA THR A 62 0.05 4.19 -10.42
C THR A 62 -0.31 2.75 -10.79
N THR A 63 0.64 1.83 -10.72
CA THR A 63 0.46 0.46 -11.19
C THR A 63 0.27 -0.48 -10.01
N ILE A 64 -0.82 -1.25 -10.05
CA ILE A 64 -1.06 -2.38 -9.15
C ILE A 64 -0.84 -3.66 -9.96
N THR A 65 -0.16 -4.63 -9.36
CA THR A 65 -0.05 -5.98 -9.89
C THR A 65 -0.53 -6.95 -8.84
N PHE A 66 -1.46 -7.82 -9.22
CA PHE A 66 -1.89 -8.97 -8.43
C PHE A 66 -1.20 -10.22 -8.94
N ILE A 67 -0.80 -11.07 -8.01
CA ILE A 67 -0.14 -12.33 -8.27
C ILE A 67 -0.83 -13.37 -7.39
N ALA A 68 -1.68 -14.19 -8.00
CA ALA A 68 -2.47 -15.21 -7.31
C ALA A 68 -2.00 -16.63 -7.70
N TYR A 69 -2.04 -17.54 -6.74
CA TYR A 69 -1.66 -18.95 -6.95
C TYR A 69 -2.91 -19.81 -7.05
N MET A 70 -3.36 -20.09 -8.28
CA MET A 70 -4.66 -20.75 -8.52
C MET A 70 -4.71 -22.25 -8.17
N ASN A 71 -3.62 -22.87 -7.75
CA ASN A 71 -3.59 -24.26 -7.27
C ASN A 71 -3.21 -24.33 -5.78
N ASP A 72 -3.52 -23.26 -5.05
CA ASP A 72 -3.49 -23.31 -3.60
C ASP A 72 -4.69 -24.12 -3.08
N ALA A 73 -4.70 -24.39 -1.78
CA ALA A 73 -5.68 -25.28 -1.18
C ALA A 73 -7.11 -24.70 -1.15
N CYS A 74 -7.33 -23.52 -1.73
CA CYS A 74 -8.64 -22.89 -1.93
C CYS A 74 -9.31 -23.29 -3.24
N ASN A 75 -8.55 -23.76 -4.22
CA ASN A 75 -9.12 -24.23 -5.48
C ASN A 75 -9.45 -25.72 -5.39
N THR A 76 -10.73 -26.05 -5.15
CA THR A 76 -11.22 -27.44 -5.10
C THR A 76 -11.38 -28.08 -6.46
N ASP A 77 -11.19 -27.33 -7.54
CA ASP A 77 -11.30 -27.85 -8.88
C ASP A 77 -10.03 -28.67 -9.15
N ASN A 78 -10.16 -29.99 -9.02
CA ASN A 78 -9.29 -30.98 -9.67
C ASN A 78 -9.43 -30.84 -11.20
N ASP A 79 -9.20 -29.65 -11.71
CA ASP A 79 -9.20 -29.38 -13.13
C ASP A 79 -7.89 -29.94 -13.64
N SER A 80 -7.97 -31.06 -14.35
CA SER A 80 -6.83 -31.67 -15.03
C SER A 80 -6.20 -30.74 -16.08
N ASP A 81 -6.82 -29.59 -16.33
CA ASP A 81 -6.38 -28.50 -17.20
C ASP A 81 -5.72 -27.35 -16.41
N ALA A 82 -5.37 -27.53 -15.13
CA ALA A 82 -4.60 -26.58 -14.28
C ALA A 82 -3.14 -26.38 -14.75
N GLU A 83 -2.95 -26.14 -16.05
CA GLU A 83 -1.66 -25.72 -16.63
C GLU A 83 -1.22 -24.35 -16.09
N ASP A 84 -2.17 -23.53 -15.63
CA ASP A 84 -1.90 -22.22 -15.04
C ASP A 84 -1.96 -22.30 -13.51
N CYS A 85 -0.90 -22.82 -12.89
CA CYS A 85 -0.72 -22.82 -11.42
C CYS A 85 -0.55 -21.40 -10.81
N TYR A 86 -0.77 -20.36 -11.62
CA TYR A 86 -0.36 -18.99 -11.40
C TYR A 86 -1.12 -18.05 -12.32
N ASP A 87 -1.71 -17.01 -11.76
CA ASP A 87 -2.22 -15.87 -12.51
C ASP A 87 -1.52 -14.59 -12.07
N ALA A 88 -1.23 -13.73 -13.04
CA ALA A 88 -0.67 -12.41 -12.79
C ALA A 88 -1.35 -11.38 -13.67
N SER A 89 -2.06 -10.46 -13.02
CA SER A 89 -2.74 -9.35 -13.66
C SER A 89 -2.15 -8.04 -13.18
N SER A 90 -2.13 -7.03 -14.05
CA SER A 90 -1.63 -5.71 -13.73
C SER A 90 -2.48 -4.65 -14.38
N GLU A 91 -2.77 -3.60 -13.61
CA GLU A 91 -3.55 -2.48 -14.06
C GLU A 91 -2.90 -1.17 -13.60
N THR A 92 -3.09 -0.12 -14.39
CA THR A 92 -2.58 1.22 -14.10
C THR A 92 -3.72 2.20 -13.93
N PHE A 93 -3.76 2.85 -12.78
CA PHE A 93 -4.81 3.77 -12.40
C PHE A 93 -4.26 5.19 -12.23
N PRO A 94 -4.99 6.23 -12.64
CA PRO A 94 -4.83 7.58 -12.12
C PRO A 94 -4.77 7.57 -10.59
N ARG A 95 -3.84 8.33 -10.00
CA ARG A 95 -3.59 8.39 -8.55
C ARG A 95 -3.68 9.82 -8.02
N ASP A 96 -4.39 9.99 -6.90
CA ASP A 96 -4.40 11.20 -6.08
C ASP A 96 -4.13 10.82 -4.62
N GLY A 97 -2.88 10.98 -4.17
CA GLY A 97 -2.43 10.50 -2.87
C GLY A 97 -2.60 8.98 -2.75
N ASP A 98 -3.47 8.56 -1.85
CA ASP A 98 -3.76 7.14 -1.57
C ASP A 98 -5.06 6.66 -2.23
N VAL A 99 -5.62 7.44 -3.13
CA VAL A 99 -6.80 7.06 -3.92
C VAL A 99 -6.40 6.80 -5.37
N LEU A 100 -6.83 5.66 -5.90
CA LEU A 100 -6.72 5.29 -7.30
C LEU A 100 -8.12 5.26 -7.92
N THR A 101 -8.26 5.64 -9.19
CA THR A 101 -9.56 5.76 -9.86
C THR A 101 -9.59 4.96 -11.16
N GLY A 102 -10.52 4.01 -11.27
CA GLY A 102 -10.78 3.22 -12.46
C GLY A 102 -11.55 3.99 -13.54
N ALA A 103 -11.65 3.41 -14.74
CA ALA A 103 -12.27 4.07 -15.90
C ALA A 103 -13.78 4.33 -15.72
N ASP A 104 -14.47 3.46 -14.99
CA ASP A 104 -15.93 3.50 -14.80
C ASP A 104 -16.35 4.19 -13.49
N GLY A 105 -15.43 4.94 -12.86
CA GLY A 105 -15.70 5.66 -11.61
C GLY A 105 -15.52 4.82 -10.34
N GLU A 106 -15.03 3.57 -10.50
CA GLU A 106 -14.50 2.78 -9.40
C GLU A 106 -13.38 3.55 -8.68
N THR A 107 -13.36 3.47 -7.35
CA THR A 107 -12.28 4.04 -6.55
C THR A 107 -11.67 3.00 -5.63
N ILE A 108 -10.34 2.94 -5.62
CA ILE A 108 -9.56 2.10 -4.70
C ILE A 108 -8.85 3.04 -3.73
N THR A 109 -9.21 2.96 -2.45
CA THR A 109 -8.59 3.74 -1.38
C THR A 109 -7.63 2.87 -0.58
N LEU A 110 -6.38 3.33 -0.46
CA LEU A 110 -5.30 2.66 0.26
C LEU A 110 -5.11 3.30 1.64
N SER A 111 -4.89 2.48 2.67
CA SER A 111 -4.57 2.96 4.01
C SER A 111 -3.60 2.00 4.68
N LEU A 112 -2.39 2.47 4.99
CA LEU A 112 -1.36 1.67 5.63
C LEU A 112 -1.24 2.05 7.11
N SER A 113 -1.45 1.09 8.01
CA SER A 113 -1.28 1.27 9.45
C SER A 113 -0.28 0.24 9.99
N GLY A 114 0.94 0.68 10.25
CA GLY A 114 2.04 -0.19 10.63
C GLY A 114 2.39 -1.17 9.51
N LYS A 115 1.91 -2.41 9.62
CA LYS A 115 2.09 -3.44 8.58
C LYS A 115 0.80 -3.86 7.90
N GLU A 116 -0.36 -3.41 8.36
CA GLU A 116 -1.64 -3.77 7.74
C GLU A 116 -1.98 -2.72 6.69
N LEU A 117 -2.07 -3.15 5.43
CA LEU A 117 -2.67 -2.39 4.34
C LEU A 117 -4.15 -2.72 4.27
N THR A 118 -4.99 -1.71 4.37
CA THR A 118 -6.42 -1.78 4.07
C THR A 118 -6.66 -1.21 2.68
N ILE A 119 -7.36 -1.98 1.84
CA ILE A 119 -7.82 -1.56 0.52
C ILE A 119 -9.33 -1.53 0.57
N THR A 120 -9.92 -0.38 0.28
CA THR A 120 -11.37 -0.26 0.09
C THR A 120 -11.64 0.03 -1.37
N ILE A 121 -12.37 -0.86 -2.02
CA ILE A 121 -12.79 -0.73 -3.42
C ILE A 121 -14.27 -0.33 -3.40
N ALA A 122 -14.64 0.74 -4.10
CA ALA A 122 -16.01 1.23 -4.14
C ALA A 122 -16.47 1.46 -5.58
N TRP A 123 -17.70 1.03 -5.88
CA TRP A 123 -18.35 1.14 -7.18
C TRP A 123 -19.87 1.26 -6.99
N ASP A 124 -20.55 2.10 -7.76
CA ASP A 124 -22.02 2.18 -7.84
C ASP A 124 -22.80 2.18 -6.49
N GLY A 125 -22.25 2.79 -5.45
CA GLY A 125 -22.87 2.86 -4.12
C GLY A 125 -22.65 1.63 -3.23
N GLU A 126 -21.89 0.65 -3.71
CA GLU A 126 -21.37 -0.49 -2.97
C GLU A 126 -19.87 -0.30 -2.67
N SER A 127 -19.37 -1.04 -1.69
CA SER A 127 -17.94 -1.06 -1.36
C SER A 127 -17.55 -2.38 -0.72
N ASP A 128 -16.36 -2.86 -1.05
CA ASP A 128 -15.72 -3.99 -0.39
C ASP A 128 -14.38 -3.59 0.22
N THR A 129 -13.91 -4.34 1.21
CA THR A 129 -12.64 -4.08 1.91
C THR A 129 -11.81 -5.33 2.08
N VAL A 130 -10.57 -5.26 1.58
CA VAL A 130 -9.58 -6.33 1.62
C VAL A 130 -8.36 -5.88 2.42
N TYR A 131 -7.77 -6.79 3.18
CA TYR A 131 -6.61 -6.54 4.03
C TYR A 131 -5.40 -7.31 3.52
N TYR A 132 -4.26 -6.63 3.47
CA TYR A 132 -2.97 -7.23 3.12
C TYR A 132 -1.93 -6.92 4.20
N ASP A 133 -1.00 -7.84 4.37
CA ASP A 133 0.15 -7.69 5.24
C ASP A 133 1.36 -7.18 4.45
N HIS A 134 1.98 -6.10 4.90
CA HIS A 134 3.15 -5.49 4.30
C HIS A 134 4.39 -6.38 4.47
N ILE A 135 5.04 -6.68 3.35
CA ILE A 135 6.26 -7.50 3.30
C ILE A 135 7.50 -6.63 3.15
N SER A 136 7.46 -5.63 2.27
CA SER A 136 8.65 -4.92 1.81
C SER A 136 8.30 -3.63 1.08
N ASP A 137 9.04 -2.55 1.35
CA ASP A 137 8.91 -1.29 0.60
C ASP A 137 9.40 -1.46 -0.85
N ASP A 138 10.32 -2.40 -1.09
CA ASP A 138 10.75 -2.79 -2.43
C ASP A 138 9.66 -3.58 -3.18
N ILE A 139 9.55 -3.34 -4.49
CA ILE A 139 8.70 -4.12 -5.40
C ILE A 139 9.36 -5.47 -5.67
N LYS A 140 8.70 -6.56 -5.25
CA LYS A 140 9.16 -7.93 -5.46
C LYS A 140 8.23 -8.65 -6.42
N THR A 141 8.82 -9.30 -7.41
CA THR A 141 8.09 -10.23 -8.28
C THR A 141 8.16 -11.63 -7.67
N TYR A 142 7.00 -12.25 -7.47
CA TYR A 142 6.91 -13.65 -7.09
C TYR A 142 6.63 -14.47 -8.33
N THR A 143 7.55 -15.36 -8.66
CA THR A 143 7.37 -16.35 -9.74
C THR A 143 7.33 -17.73 -9.08
N PRO A 144 6.26 -18.52 -9.30
CA PRO A 144 6.19 -19.88 -8.79
C PRO A 144 7.33 -20.74 -9.31
N ILE A 145 7.79 -21.65 -8.48
CA ILE A 145 8.43 -22.88 -8.96
C ILE A 145 7.30 -23.90 -9.08
N CYS A 146 6.82 -24.15 -10.29
CA CYS A 146 5.87 -25.23 -10.55
C CYS A 146 6.62 -26.56 -10.39
N SER A 147 6.43 -27.27 -9.28
CA SER A 147 6.90 -28.65 -9.14
C SER A 147 5.72 -29.60 -9.23
N TRP A 148 5.27 -29.87 -10.45
CA TRP A 148 4.50 -31.09 -10.70
C TRP A 148 5.50 -32.24 -10.72
N SER A 149 5.45 -33.13 -9.71
CA SER A 149 6.16 -34.41 -9.80
C SER A 149 5.12 -35.52 -9.83
N GLU A 150 5.09 -36.27 -10.93
CA GLU A 150 4.33 -37.52 -11.12
C GLU A 150 4.62 -38.59 -10.03
N ALA A 151 5.55 -38.35 -9.12
CA ALA A 151 6.07 -39.33 -8.18
C ALA A 151 5.16 -39.64 -6.96
N ASN A 152 3.96 -39.06 -6.87
CA ASN A 152 3.05 -39.23 -5.72
C ASN A 152 1.69 -39.91 -6.06
N TYR A 153 1.56 -40.58 -7.22
CA TYR A 153 0.45 -41.49 -7.50
C TYR A 153 0.91 -42.96 -7.54
#